data_AF-A0A929UV75-F1
#
_entry.id   AF-A0A929UV75-F1
#
_cell.length_a   1.000
_cell.length_b   1.000
_cell.length_c   1.000
_cell.angle_alpha   90.00
_cell.angle_beta   90.00
_cell.angle_gamma   90.00
#
_symmetry.space_group_name_H-M   'P 1'
#
loop_
_entity.id
_entity.type
_entity.pdbx_description
1 polymer ?
#
loop_
_entity_poly.entity_id
_entity_poly.type
_entity_poly.pdbx_seq_one_letter_code
_entity_poly.pdbx_strand_id
1 'polypeptide(L)'
;MSRQRDAELDRLKVVRESARKRKQAAWEAQQAAWERRSSARAVMNRAWEAKQAAYADQQAAWEAYMSIRLTNGPRIEILDNQQEKAYQEMKSAFESASLAYNMRDGASARMHANQGHVHKARSQAFAAERRQLVSEIRAARERFEGAKPAFQTAKGEFARAQQTFHSARAEHELAEAEFKRAKADFESHTKAFRSRLDELKSASRKKRKELAAKAGVPLQYQDDVWISTEPNGNVNIYFGGVDKPDGPGHGHYVMSQNGAVTYRRDPFAPHGTQNFTDEPGGTLYDRRARRDTPPLGVRNRDNDTNDRSGVLYDRNRQVDLHVTQYYGDNYRISWDTDGESDKDHHWTNQSLPSGHPDRHNPPEDAR
;
A
#
# COMPACT_ATOMS: atom_id res chain seq x y z
N MET A 1 -26.82 29.12 -8.18
CA MET A 1 -25.55 29.72 -7.71
C MET A 1 -24.37 29.11 -8.45
N SER A 2 -23.71 29.89 -9.32
CA SER A 2 -22.40 29.52 -9.86
C SER A 2 -21.47 29.15 -8.70
N ARG A 3 -20.76 28.02 -8.79
CA ARG A 3 -19.74 27.61 -7.81
C ARG A 3 -18.67 28.70 -7.77
N GLN A 4 -18.82 29.70 -6.90
CA GLN A 4 -17.69 30.52 -6.51
C GLN A 4 -16.70 29.58 -5.84
N ARG A 5 -15.66 29.21 -6.60
CA ARG A 5 -14.54 28.41 -6.11
C ARG A 5 -13.91 29.19 -4.96
N ASP A 6 -13.93 28.61 -3.77
CA ASP A 6 -13.25 29.20 -2.62
C ASP A 6 -11.75 28.90 -2.76
N ALA A 7 -10.98 29.93 -3.11
CA ALA A 7 -9.55 29.79 -3.39
C ALA A 7 -8.77 29.21 -2.20
N GLU A 8 -9.18 29.52 -0.97
CA GLU A 8 -8.55 28.98 0.23
C GLU A 8 -8.88 27.49 0.44
N LEU A 9 -10.12 27.06 0.18
CA LEU A 9 -10.48 25.64 0.20
C LEU A 9 -9.70 24.83 -0.84
N ASP A 10 -9.53 25.36 -2.05
CA ASP A 10 -8.71 24.74 -3.11
C ASP A 10 -7.24 24.67 -2.70
N ARG A 11 -6.67 25.73 -2.12
CA ARG A 11 -5.32 25.74 -1.56
C ARG A 11 -5.14 24.69 -0.46
N LEU A 12 -6.07 24.64 0.50
CA LEU A 12 -6.05 23.67 1.60
C LEU A 12 -6.15 22.22 1.09
N LYS A 13 -6.92 21.99 0.02
CA LYS A 13 -6.99 20.68 -0.64
C LYS A 13 -5.61 20.26 -1.17
N VAL A 14 -4.94 21.14 -1.92
CA VAL A 14 -3.61 20.88 -2.49
C VAL A 14 -2.55 20.65 -1.41
N VAL A 15 -2.56 21.47 -0.35
CA VAL A 15 -1.63 21.33 0.77
C VAL A 15 -1.86 20.01 1.52
N ARG A 16 -3.13 19.65 1.78
CA ARG A 16 -3.48 18.36 2.41
C ARG A 16 -3.04 17.16 1.57
N GLU A 17 -3.22 17.21 0.25
CA GLU A 17 -2.76 16.15 -0.66
C GLU A 17 -1.22 16.03 -0.67
N SER A 18 -0.52 17.16 -0.66
CA SER A 18 0.94 17.20 -0.54
C SER A 18 1.43 16.63 0.79
N ALA A 19 0.78 16.98 1.90
CA ALA A 19 1.07 16.43 3.22
C ALA A 19 0.78 14.92 3.29
N ARG A 20 -0.27 14.43 2.62
CA ARG A 20 -0.55 12.98 2.50
C ARG A 20 0.60 12.25 1.82
N LYS A 21 1.12 12.80 0.71
CA LYS A 21 2.27 12.23 -0.01
C LYS A 21 3.53 12.20 0.86
N ARG A 22 3.83 13.31 1.56
CA ARG A 22 4.97 13.37 2.51
C ARG A 22 4.85 12.35 3.64
N LYS A 23 3.66 12.22 4.23
CA LYS A 23 3.40 11.20 5.26
C LYS A 23 3.64 9.79 4.75
N GLN A 24 3.19 9.48 3.53
CA GLN A 24 3.40 8.18 2.91
C GLN A 24 4.90 7.91 2.66
N ALA A 25 5.61 8.88 2.09
CA ALA A 25 7.05 8.78 1.86
C ALA A 25 7.84 8.61 3.17
N ALA A 26 7.50 9.37 4.21
CA ALA A 26 8.13 9.25 5.53
C ALA A 26 7.85 7.90 6.19
N TRP A 27 6.66 7.33 5.99
CA TRP A 27 6.33 5.98 6.45
C TRP A 27 7.17 4.93 5.73
N GLU A 28 7.28 5.00 4.40
CA GLU A 28 8.12 4.09 3.60
C GLU A 28 9.59 4.19 4.01
N ALA A 29 10.10 5.41 4.21
CA ALA A 29 11.46 5.65 4.69
C ALA A 29 11.70 5.05 6.08
N GLN A 30 10.74 5.18 7.00
CA GLN A 30 10.79 4.57 8.32
C GLN A 30 10.83 3.03 8.23
N GLN A 31 9.99 2.42 7.39
CA GLN A 31 10.00 0.96 7.20
C GLN A 31 11.34 0.47 6.63
N ALA A 32 11.86 1.14 5.61
CA ALA A 32 13.16 0.80 5.04
C ALA A 32 14.30 0.95 6.08
N ALA A 33 14.27 2.00 6.90
CA ALA A 33 15.25 2.18 7.97
C ALA A 33 15.11 1.10 9.08
N TRP A 34 13.89 0.66 9.37
CA TRP A 34 13.64 -0.45 10.30
C TRP A 34 14.22 -1.77 9.78
N GLU A 35 14.02 -2.08 8.50
CA GLU A 35 14.59 -3.27 7.86
C GLU A 35 16.12 -3.25 7.91
N ARG A 36 16.75 -2.11 7.59
CA ARG A 36 18.20 -1.94 7.71
C ARG A 36 18.69 -2.15 9.13
N ARG A 37 18.01 -1.56 10.12
CA ARG A 37 18.33 -1.75 11.54
C ARG A 37 18.22 -3.22 11.95
N SER A 38 17.17 -3.90 11.52
CA SER A 38 16.94 -5.33 11.81
C SER A 38 18.04 -6.20 11.20
N SER A 39 18.36 -5.98 9.93
CA SER A 39 19.44 -6.66 9.22
C SER A 39 20.80 -6.43 9.88
N ALA A 40 21.12 -5.17 10.22
CA ALA A 40 22.36 -4.81 10.91
C ALA A 40 22.47 -5.51 12.29
N ARG A 41 21.35 -5.65 13.01
CA ARG A 41 21.30 -6.41 14.27
C ARG A 41 21.61 -7.89 14.04
N ALA A 42 21.05 -8.50 13.01
CA ALA A 42 21.32 -9.90 12.68
C ALA A 42 22.79 -10.13 12.28
N VAL A 43 23.41 -9.19 11.57
CA VAL A 43 24.86 -9.23 11.27
C VAL A 43 25.68 -9.09 12.56
N MET A 44 25.32 -8.13 13.42
CA MET A 44 26.01 -7.92 14.70
C MET A 44 25.94 -9.17 15.60
N ASN A 45 24.78 -9.83 15.67
CA ASN A 45 24.62 -11.06 16.45
C ASN A 45 25.51 -12.19 15.90
N ARG A 46 25.52 -12.40 14.57
CA ARG A 46 26.41 -13.39 13.95
C ARG A 46 27.89 -13.09 14.20
N ALA A 47 28.29 -11.83 14.11
CA ALA A 47 29.66 -11.43 14.41
C ALA A 47 30.01 -11.63 15.90
N TRP A 48 29.03 -11.46 16.80
CA TRP A 48 29.20 -11.76 18.22
C TRP A 48 29.40 -13.26 18.46
N GLU A 49 28.60 -14.10 17.83
CA GLU A 49 28.74 -15.57 17.90
C GLU A 49 30.10 -16.02 17.37
N ALA A 50 30.52 -15.52 16.20
CA ALA A 50 31.84 -15.81 15.64
C ALA A 50 32.99 -15.38 16.57
N LYS A 51 32.85 -14.20 17.21
CA LYS A 51 33.81 -13.73 18.22
C LYS A 51 33.86 -14.65 19.44
N GLN A 52 32.72 -15.15 19.92
CA GLN A 52 32.69 -16.10 21.05
C GLN A 52 33.33 -17.44 20.66
N ALA A 53 33.05 -17.96 19.47
CA ALA A 53 33.66 -19.19 18.98
C ALA A 53 35.19 -19.06 18.87
N ALA A 54 35.68 -17.99 18.23
CA ALA A 54 37.13 -17.76 18.11
C ALA A 54 37.81 -17.55 19.48
N TYR A 55 37.11 -16.97 20.46
CA TYR A 55 37.61 -16.87 21.83
C TYR A 55 37.69 -18.24 22.51
N ALA A 56 36.67 -19.08 22.34
CA ALA A 56 36.67 -20.45 22.86
C ALA A 56 37.79 -21.29 22.27
N ASP A 57 38.05 -21.19 20.96
CA ASP A 57 39.16 -21.88 20.29
C ASP A 57 40.52 -21.41 20.83
N GLN A 58 40.69 -20.10 21.00
CA GLN A 58 41.90 -19.53 21.58
C GLN A 58 42.12 -20.04 23.02
N GLN A 59 41.06 -20.09 23.82
CA GLN A 59 41.10 -20.55 25.20
C GLN A 59 41.42 -22.04 25.27
N ALA A 60 40.78 -22.87 24.45
CA ALA A 60 41.07 -24.30 24.36
C ALA A 60 42.53 -24.58 23.95
N ALA A 61 43.06 -23.81 22.99
CA ALA A 61 44.47 -23.91 22.60
C ALA A 61 45.44 -23.49 23.73
N TRP A 62 45.07 -22.47 24.51
CA TRP A 62 45.84 -22.06 25.69
C TRP A 62 45.85 -23.14 26.77
N GLU A 63 44.70 -23.72 27.08
CA GLU A 63 44.55 -24.79 28.07
C GLU A 63 45.36 -26.04 27.66
N ALA A 64 45.30 -26.42 26.38
CA ALA A 64 46.10 -27.51 25.84
C ALA A 64 47.61 -27.25 25.98
N TYR A 65 48.07 -26.04 25.62
CA TYR A 65 49.46 -25.63 25.81
C TYR A 65 49.90 -25.69 27.27
N MET A 66 49.08 -25.15 28.18
CA MET A 66 49.38 -25.15 29.61
C MET A 66 49.42 -26.56 30.18
N SER A 67 48.48 -27.42 29.81
CA SER A 67 48.46 -28.83 30.23
C SER A 67 49.74 -29.57 29.80
N ILE A 68 50.10 -29.51 28.51
CA ILE A 68 51.32 -30.14 27.98
C ILE A 68 52.57 -29.59 28.68
N ARG A 69 52.64 -28.27 28.89
CA ARG A 69 53.78 -27.65 29.58
C ARG A 69 53.91 -28.14 31.02
N LEU A 70 52.79 -28.25 31.75
CA LEU A 70 52.78 -28.69 33.15
C LEU A 70 53.14 -30.18 33.28
N THR A 71 52.73 -31.03 32.33
CA THR A 71 53.08 -32.45 32.32
C THR A 71 54.52 -32.69 31.88
N ASN A 72 54.94 -32.07 30.78
CA ASN A 72 56.24 -32.36 30.16
C ASN A 72 57.41 -31.63 30.85
N GLY A 73 57.17 -30.46 31.46
CA GLY A 73 58.23 -29.67 32.12
C GLY A 73 59.02 -30.45 33.18
N PRO A 74 58.37 -31.02 34.20
CA PRO A 74 59.06 -31.82 35.22
C PRO A 74 59.75 -33.06 34.64
N ARG A 75 59.15 -33.71 33.64
CA ARG A 75 59.74 -34.88 32.98
C ARG A 75 61.02 -34.51 32.23
N ILE A 76 61.05 -33.35 31.57
CA ILE A 76 62.24 -32.81 30.91
C ILE A 76 63.39 -32.62 31.90
N GLU A 77 63.13 -32.06 33.09
CA GLU A 77 64.14 -31.88 34.14
C GLU A 77 64.67 -33.22 34.67
N ILE A 78 63.79 -34.20 34.89
CA ILE A 78 64.18 -35.55 35.30
C ILE A 78 65.07 -36.21 34.23
N LEU A 79 64.68 -36.13 32.96
CA LEU A 79 65.44 -36.69 31.84
C LEU A 79 66.80 -36.02 31.66
N ASP A 80 66.90 -34.72 31.93
CA ASP A 80 68.18 -33.99 31.86
C ASP A 80 69.17 -34.51 32.92
N ASN A 81 68.71 -34.65 34.17
CA ASN A 81 69.50 -35.24 35.24
C ASN A 81 69.89 -36.71 34.96
N GLN A 82 68.96 -37.50 34.41
CA GLN A 82 69.23 -38.91 34.03
C GLN A 82 70.22 -39.02 32.87
N GLN A 83 70.15 -38.11 31.88
CA GLN A 83 71.11 -38.03 30.79
C GLN A 83 72.51 -37.71 31.32
N GLU A 84 72.63 -36.71 32.18
CA GLU A 84 73.92 -36.29 32.74
C GLU A 84 74.54 -37.41 33.58
N LYS A 85 73.75 -38.07 34.43
CA LYS A 85 74.22 -39.23 35.19
C LYS A 85 74.73 -40.35 34.26
N ALA A 86 73.95 -40.73 33.25
CA ALA A 86 74.36 -41.76 32.30
C ALA A 86 75.61 -41.35 31.51
N TYR A 87 75.79 -40.06 31.23
CA TYR A 87 76.98 -39.53 30.57
C TYR A 87 78.22 -39.60 31.46
N GLN A 88 78.10 -39.32 32.75
CA GLN A 88 79.21 -39.48 33.70
C GLN A 88 79.58 -40.96 33.90
N GLU A 89 78.59 -41.85 34.04
CA GLU A 89 78.82 -43.31 34.10
C GLU A 89 79.52 -43.83 32.83
N MET A 90 79.13 -43.32 31.65
CA MET A 90 79.77 -43.63 30.39
C MET A 90 81.26 -43.23 30.40
N LYS A 91 81.58 -42.02 30.86
CA LYS A 91 82.98 -41.55 30.95
C LYS A 91 83.81 -42.45 31.85
N SER A 92 83.34 -42.71 33.08
CA SER A 92 84.05 -43.54 34.05
C SER A 92 84.25 -44.99 33.56
N ALA A 93 83.29 -45.54 32.83
CA ALA A 93 83.42 -46.88 32.24
C ALA A 93 84.49 -46.91 31.14
N PHE A 94 84.55 -45.90 30.27
CA PHE A 94 85.61 -45.83 29.25
C PHE A 94 87.00 -45.53 29.85
N GLU A 95 87.09 -44.73 30.91
CA GLU A 95 88.32 -44.53 31.67
C GLU A 95 88.82 -45.83 32.30
N SER A 96 87.92 -46.58 32.95
CA SER A 96 88.23 -47.90 33.52
C SER A 96 88.67 -48.91 32.45
N ALA A 97 88.03 -48.87 31.27
CA ALA A 97 88.42 -49.71 30.14
C ALA A 97 89.84 -49.40 29.65
N SER A 98 90.18 -48.11 29.54
CA SER A 98 91.51 -47.63 29.16
C SER A 98 92.57 -48.07 30.17
N LEU A 99 92.28 -47.96 31.47
CA LEU A 99 93.19 -48.36 32.53
C LEU A 99 93.44 -49.89 32.54
N ALA A 100 92.38 -50.70 32.41
CA ALA A 100 92.50 -52.15 32.30
C ALA A 100 93.30 -52.58 31.05
N TYR A 101 93.11 -51.89 29.93
CA TYR A 101 93.89 -52.12 28.70
C TYR A 101 95.38 -51.87 28.94
N ASN A 102 95.74 -50.76 29.60
CA ASN A 102 97.13 -50.44 29.94
C ASN A 102 97.76 -51.48 30.88
N MET A 103 96.97 -52.11 31.77
CA MET A 103 97.39 -53.19 32.65
C MET A 103 97.47 -54.57 31.95
N ARG A 104 97.21 -54.62 30.63
CA ARG A 104 97.12 -55.85 29.82
C ARG A 104 96.02 -56.82 30.26
N ASP A 105 94.99 -56.34 30.96
CA ASP A 105 93.78 -57.09 31.27
C ASP A 105 92.71 -56.85 30.19
N GLY A 106 92.81 -57.61 29.09
CA GLY A 106 91.90 -57.50 27.96
C GLY A 106 90.45 -57.90 28.29
N ALA A 107 90.24 -58.76 29.29
CA ALA A 107 88.90 -59.19 29.68
C ALA A 107 88.16 -58.05 30.40
N SER A 108 88.79 -57.42 31.39
CA SER A 108 88.22 -56.27 32.09
C SER A 108 88.08 -55.04 31.18
N ALA A 109 89.05 -54.80 30.29
CA ALA A 109 88.97 -53.73 29.31
C ALA A 109 87.73 -53.86 28.41
N ARG A 110 87.46 -55.06 27.88
CA ARG A 110 86.29 -55.34 27.06
C ARG A 110 84.99 -55.21 27.85
N MET A 111 84.96 -55.71 29.08
CA MET A 111 83.79 -55.59 29.96
C MET A 111 83.43 -54.12 30.22
N HIS A 112 84.41 -53.29 30.61
CA HIS A 112 84.19 -51.86 30.87
C HIS A 112 83.83 -51.08 29.59
N ALA A 113 84.42 -51.43 28.44
CA ALA A 113 84.04 -50.82 27.17
C ALA A 113 82.58 -51.11 26.80
N ASN A 114 82.13 -52.37 27.00
CA ASN A 114 80.73 -52.74 26.81
C ASN A 114 79.80 -51.97 27.75
N GLN A 115 80.16 -51.80 29.03
CA GLN A 115 79.42 -50.96 29.97
C GLN A 115 79.33 -49.51 29.48
N GLY A 116 80.43 -48.93 29.01
CA GLY A 116 80.47 -47.59 28.43
C GLY A 116 79.52 -47.44 27.23
N HIS A 117 79.47 -48.43 26.34
CA HIS A 117 78.52 -48.44 25.23
C HIS A 117 77.05 -48.49 25.69
N VAL A 118 76.74 -49.24 26.74
CA VAL A 118 75.40 -49.29 27.34
C VAL A 118 75.00 -47.93 27.93
N HIS A 119 75.89 -47.30 28.72
CA HIS A 119 75.63 -45.97 29.29
C HIS A 119 75.48 -44.90 28.20
N LYS A 120 76.28 -44.97 27.13
CA LYS A 120 76.14 -44.10 25.95
C LYS A 120 74.77 -44.23 25.30
N ALA A 121 74.33 -45.45 25.03
CA ALA A 121 73.02 -45.70 24.43
C ALA A 121 71.89 -45.17 25.32
N ARG A 122 72.01 -45.34 26.64
CA ARG A 122 71.05 -44.83 27.63
C ARG A 122 70.98 -43.29 27.64
N SER A 123 72.14 -42.63 27.65
CA SER A 123 72.23 -41.16 27.57
C SER A 123 71.59 -40.63 26.28
N GLN A 124 71.84 -41.28 25.15
CA GLN A 124 71.22 -40.92 23.86
C GLN A 124 69.70 -41.10 23.87
N ALA A 125 69.18 -42.17 24.49
CA ALA A 125 67.75 -42.40 24.63
C ALA A 125 67.07 -41.29 25.46
N PHE A 126 67.64 -40.92 26.61
CA PHE A 126 67.12 -39.80 27.41
C PHE A 126 67.15 -38.46 26.66
N ALA A 127 68.21 -38.21 25.88
CA ALA A 127 68.30 -37.02 25.04
C ALA A 127 67.23 -36.99 23.92
N ALA A 128 66.94 -38.14 23.32
CA ALA A 128 65.89 -38.25 22.30
C ALA A 128 64.50 -38.00 22.89
N GLU A 129 64.17 -38.62 24.03
CA GLU A 129 62.89 -38.41 24.72
C GLU A 129 62.72 -36.93 25.12
N ARG A 130 63.76 -36.29 25.68
CA ARG A 130 63.70 -34.87 26.04
C ARG A 130 63.39 -33.99 24.82
N ARG A 131 64.04 -34.24 23.68
CA ARG A 131 63.79 -33.48 22.44
C ARG A 131 62.34 -33.63 21.97
N GLN A 132 61.78 -34.82 22.08
CA GLN A 132 60.38 -35.06 21.75
C GLN A 132 59.45 -34.21 22.64
N LEU A 133 59.63 -34.25 23.96
CA LEU A 133 58.78 -33.49 24.89
C LEU A 133 58.89 -31.97 24.68
N VAL A 134 60.10 -31.47 24.39
CA VAL A 134 60.30 -30.05 24.04
C VAL A 134 59.59 -29.69 22.74
N SER A 135 59.63 -30.58 21.74
CA SER A 135 58.91 -30.40 20.48
C SER A 135 57.39 -30.34 20.69
N GLU A 136 56.84 -31.18 21.56
CA GLU A 136 55.41 -31.19 21.90
C GLU A 136 54.98 -29.86 22.55
N ILE A 137 55.76 -29.35 23.52
CA ILE A 137 55.50 -28.03 24.13
C ILE A 137 55.54 -26.93 23.07
N ARG A 138 56.54 -26.95 22.18
CA ARG A 138 56.68 -25.96 21.10
C ARG A 138 55.49 -26.00 20.15
N ALA A 139 55.09 -27.18 19.69
CA ALA A 139 53.95 -27.34 18.78
C ALA A 139 52.64 -26.87 19.42
N ALA A 140 52.43 -27.16 20.71
CA ALA A 140 51.24 -26.67 21.43
C ALA A 140 51.23 -25.15 21.56
N ARG A 141 52.40 -24.53 21.83
CA ARG A 141 52.54 -23.07 21.85
C ARG A 141 52.25 -22.46 20.49
N GLU A 142 52.79 -23.02 19.42
CA GLU A 142 52.56 -22.54 18.05
C GLU A 142 51.06 -22.59 17.68
N ARG A 143 50.32 -23.63 18.08
CA ARG A 143 48.86 -23.71 17.92
C ARG A 143 48.13 -22.60 18.68
N PHE A 144 48.50 -22.35 19.94
CA PHE A 144 47.92 -21.25 20.72
C PHE A 144 48.18 -19.88 20.08
N GLU A 145 49.43 -19.61 19.68
CA GLU A 145 49.77 -18.36 18.99
C GLU A 145 49.02 -18.23 17.65
N GLY A 146 48.86 -19.33 16.91
CA GLY A 146 48.09 -19.40 15.67
C GLY A 146 46.59 -19.12 15.82
N ALA A 147 46.01 -19.32 17.01
CA ALA A 147 44.60 -19.03 17.28
C ALA A 147 44.33 -17.53 17.56
N LYS A 148 45.35 -16.76 17.97
CA LYS A 148 45.17 -15.34 18.35
C LYS A 148 44.67 -14.45 17.20
N PRO A 149 45.19 -14.55 15.96
CA PRO A 149 44.74 -13.69 14.86
C PRO A 149 43.26 -13.88 14.50
N ALA A 150 42.74 -15.10 14.59
CA ALA A 150 41.32 -15.38 14.33
C ALA A 150 40.43 -14.63 15.32
N PHE A 151 40.75 -14.69 16.61
CA PHE A 151 40.02 -13.93 17.64
C PHE A 151 40.11 -12.40 17.42
N GLN A 152 41.28 -11.86 17.07
CA GLN A 152 41.40 -10.42 16.79
C GLN A 152 40.58 -9.99 15.57
N THR A 153 40.55 -10.83 14.53
CA THR A 153 39.74 -10.58 13.32
C THR A 153 38.26 -10.55 13.67
N ALA A 154 37.75 -11.58 14.38
CA ALA A 154 36.37 -11.65 14.80
C ALA A 154 35.98 -10.50 15.76
N LYS A 155 36.89 -10.09 16.65
CA LYS A 155 36.70 -8.91 17.51
C LYS A 155 36.54 -7.63 16.69
N GLY A 156 37.36 -7.44 15.65
CA GLY A 156 37.27 -6.29 14.75
C GLY A 156 35.99 -6.29 13.91
N GLU A 157 35.56 -7.46 13.41
CA GLU A 157 34.30 -7.63 12.70
C GLU A 157 33.10 -7.30 13.58
N PHE A 158 33.08 -7.78 14.82
CA PHE A 158 32.03 -7.44 15.77
C PHE A 158 31.97 -5.93 16.03
N ALA A 159 33.12 -5.25 16.20
CA ALA A 159 33.15 -3.80 16.40
C ALA A 159 32.57 -3.03 15.19
N ARG A 160 32.92 -3.44 13.96
CA ARG A 160 32.35 -2.84 12.74
C ARG A 160 30.84 -3.09 12.61
N ALA A 161 30.39 -4.31 12.90
CA ALA A 161 28.98 -4.66 12.87
C ALA A 161 28.18 -3.88 13.94
N GLN A 162 28.76 -3.70 15.13
CA GLN A 162 28.18 -2.89 16.20
C GLN A 162 28.05 -1.42 15.79
N GLN A 163 29.09 -0.82 15.20
CA GLN A 163 29.02 0.54 14.67
C GLN A 163 27.93 0.69 13.60
N THR A 164 27.84 -0.26 12.68
CA THR A 164 26.82 -0.29 11.62
C THR A 164 25.41 -0.35 12.21
N PHE A 165 25.21 -1.20 13.22
CA PHE A 165 23.93 -1.29 13.94
C PHE A 165 23.57 0.03 14.63
N HIS A 166 24.51 0.69 15.29
CA HIS A 166 24.26 2.00 15.92
C HIS A 166 23.89 3.07 14.90
N SER A 167 24.56 3.11 13.74
CA SER A 167 24.21 4.02 12.64
C SER A 167 22.80 3.75 12.13
N ALA A 168 22.48 2.50 11.79
CA ALA A 168 21.15 2.12 11.29
C ALA A 168 20.04 2.37 12.32
N ARG A 169 20.35 2.24 13.62
CA ARG A 169 19.42 2.60 14.69
C ARG A 169 19.15 4.10 14.72
N ALA A 170 20.17 4.95 14.60
CA ALA A 170 20.02 6.40 14.56
C ALA A 170 19.21 6.85 13.33
N GLU A 171 19.48 6.27 12.16
CA GLU A 171 18.68 6.52 10.94
C GLU A 171 17.20 6.16 11.13
N HIS A 172 16.92 5.02 11.75
CA HIS A 172 15.55 4.61 12.06
C HIS A 172 14.87 5.59 13.03
N GLU A 173 15.56 6.01 14.09
CA GLU A 173 15.03 6.98 15.06
C GLU A 173 14.72 8.34 14.40
N LEU A 174 15.57 8.80 13.47
CA LEU A 174 15.33 10.00 12.67
C LEU A 174 14.11 9.84 11.74
N ALA A 175 14.02 8.73 11.01
CA ALA A 175 12.91 8.46 10.10
C ALA A 175 11.58 8.31 10.86
N GLU A 176 11.59 7.71 12.05
CA GLU A 176 10.42 7.64 12.93
C GLU A 176 9.98 9.04 13.39
N ALA A 177 10.92 9.92 13.75
CA ALA A 177 10.59 11.29 14.12
C ALA A 177 10.01 12.09 12.94
N GLU A 178 10.55 11.91 11.73
CA GLU A 178 10.03 12.52 10.51
C GLU A 178 8.61 12.03 10.18
N PHE A 179 8.36 10.72 10.28
CA PHE A 179 7.02 10.17 10.09
C PHE A 179 6.02 10.75 11.09
N LYS A 180 6.39 10.87 12.38
CA LYS A 180 5.54 11.49 13.40
C LYS A 180 5.21 12.95 13.05
N ARG A 181 6.19 13.73 12.58
CA ARG A 181 5.97 15.11 12.12
C ARG A 181 5.05 15.16 10.90
N ALA A 182 5.33 14.39 9.86
CA ALA A 182 4.52 14.36 8.65
C ALA A 182 3.08 13.91 8.91
N LYS A 183 2.87 12.99 9.86
CA LYS A 183 1.54 12.59 10.33
C LYS A 183 0.81 13.74 11.01
N ALA A 184 1.46 14.45 11.93
CA ALA A 184 0.88 15.61 12.61
C ALA A 184 0.52 16.74 11.63
N ASP A 185 1.39 17.03 10.66
CA ASP A 185 1.12 18.02 9.60
C ASP A 185 -0.09 17.63 8.76
N PHE A 186 -0.19 16.36 8.36
CA PHE A 186 -1.34 15.86 7.61
C PHE A 186 -2.65 15.99 8.39
N GLU A 187 -2.64 15.67 9.69
CA GLU A 187 -3.80 15.82 10.58
C GLU A 187 -4.20 17.30 10.73
N SER A 188 -3.23 18.19 10.90
CA SER A 188 -3.43 19.64 10.97
C SER A 188 -4.10 20.19 9.69
N HIS A 189 -3.55 19.85 8.51
CA HIS A 189 -4.13 20.29 7.23
C HIS A 189 -5.51 19.67 6.97
N THR A 190 -5.75 18.44 7.42
CA THR A 190 -7.06 17.81 7.35
C THR A 190 -8.08 18.55 8.22
N LYS A 191 -7.69 18.97 9.43
CA LYS A 191 -8.53 19.78 10.33
C LYS A 191 -8.84 21.15 9.71
N ALA A 192 -7.84 21.85 9.19
CA ALA A 192 -8.03 23.16 8.53
C ALA A 192 -8.99 23.07 7.34
N PHE A 193 -8.81 22.07 6.47
CA PHE A 193 -9.71 21.84 5.33
C PHE A 193 -11.16 21.59 5.78
N ARG A 194 -11.36 20.77 6.82
CA ARG A 194 -12.70 20.48 7.36
C ARG A 194 -13.34 21.74 7.95
N SER A 195 -12.60 22.51 8.74
CA SER A 195 -13.09 23.78 9.32
C SER A 195 -13.57 24.73 8.23
N ARG A 196 -12.75 24.97 7.20
CA ARG A 196 -13.12 25.86 6.09
C ARG A 196 -14.35 25.36 5.33
N LEU A 197 -14.44 24.05 5.10
CA LEU A 197 -15.59 23.46 4.43
C LEU A 197 -16.89 23.67 5.25
N ASP A 198 -16.83 23.50 6.56
CA ASP A 198 -17.99 23.64 7.45
C ASP A 198 -18.40 25.11 7.62
N GLU A 199 -17.43 26.04 7.65
CA GLU A 199 -17.67 27.48 7.58
C GLU A 199 -18.42 27.86 6.30
N LEU A 200 -17.94 27.41 5.13
CA LEU A 200 -18.58 27.69 3.84
C LEU A 200 -20.00 27.11 3.75
N LYS A 201 -20.20 25.88 4.24
CA LYS A 201 -21.54 25.27 4.32
C LYS A 201 -22.47 26.07 5.22
N SER A 202 -21.97 26.55 6.36
CA SER A 202 -22.77 27.33 7.32
C SER A 202 -23.10 28.72 6.78
N ALA A 203 -22.15 29.42 6.16
CA ALA A 203 -22.37 30.68 5.48
C ALA A 203 -23.38 30.54 4.33
N SER A 204 -23.27 29.47 3.54
CA SER A 204 -24.23 29.16 2.46
C SER A 204 -25.64 28.91 3.00
N ARG A 205 -25.78 28.11 4.07
CA ARG A 205 -27.07 27.89 4.75
C ARG A 205 -27.68 29.19 5.24
N LYS A 206 -26.90 30.03 5.93
CA LYS A 206 -27.34 31.35 6.43
C LYS A 206 -27.81 32.25 5.29
N LYS A 207 -27.04 32.37 4.21
CA LYS A 207 -27.40 33.18 3.04
C LYS A 207 -28.69 32.69 2.37
N ARG A 208 -28.89 31.37 2.25
CA ARG A 208 -30.14 30.81 1.70
C ARG A 208 -31.34 31.16 2.57
N LYS A 209 -31.21 31.02 3.89
CA LYS A 209 -32.25 31.39 4.86
C LYS A 209 -32.61 32.88 4.77
N GLU A 210 -31.61 33.76 4.71
CA GLU A 210 -31.79 35.21 4.56
C GLU A 210 -32.50 35.57 3.23
N LEU A 211 -32.14 34.92 2.13
CA LEU A 211 -32.80 35.11 0.83
C LEU A 211 -34.26 34.63 0.86
N ALA A 212 -34.54 33.48 1.46
CA ALA A 212 -35.90 32.98 1.65
C ALA A 212 -36.75 33.92 2.52
N ALA A 213 -36.19 34.40 3.64
CA ALA A 213 -36.84 35.39 4.49
C ALA A 213 -37.12 36.70 3.74
N LYS A 214 -36.16 37.21 2.95
CA LYS A 214 -36.33 38.42 2.13
C LYS A 214 -37.44 38.27 1.09
N ALA A 215 -37.59 37.10 0.49
CA ALA A 215 -38.69 36.83 -0.45
C ALA A 215 -40.06 36.63 0.24
N GLY A 216 -40.10 36.55 1.58
CA GLY A 216 -41.31 36.35 2.36
C GLY A 216 -41.75 34.89 2.45
N VAL A 217 -40.82 33.93 2.29
CA VAL A 217 -41.11 32.50 2.50
C VAL A 217 -41.52 32.29 3.96
N PRO A 218 -42.61 31.54 4.25
CA PRO A 218 -43.05 31.27 5.62
C PRO A 218 -41.94 30.66 6.48
N LEU A 219 -41.89 31.06 7.77
CA LEU A 219 -40.81 30.69 8.69
C LEU A 219 -40.54 29.18 8.75
N GLN A 220 -41.60 28.37 8.69
CA GLN A 220 -41.54 26.91 8.73
C GLN A 220 -40.76 26.27 7.58
N TYR A 221 -40.55 26.99 6.47
CA TYR A 221 -39.84 26.49 5.30
C TYR A 221 -38.47 27.14 5.07
N GLN A 222 -38.10 28.19 5.82
CA GLN A 222 -36.89 28.97 5.52
C GLN A 222 -35.58 28.19 5.72
N ASP A 223 -35.58 27.14 6.53
CA ASP A 223 -34.43 26.25 6.74
C ASP A 223 -34.31 25.16 5.67
N ASP A 224 -35.37 24.93 4.87
CA ASP A 224 -35.44 23.89 3.84
C ASP A 224 -35.92 24.46 2.49
N VAL A 225 -35.02 25.20 1.83
CA VAL A 225 -35.26 25.84 0.54
C VAL A 225 -34.23 25.43 -0.51
N TRP A 226 -34.69 25.29 -1.75
CA TRP A 226 -33.83 25.24 -2.92
C TRP A 226 -33.83 26.59 -3.63
N ILE A 227 -32.64 27.14 -3.90
CA ILE A 227 -32.48 28.47 -4.50
C ILE A 227 -31.66 28.36 -5.77
N SER A 228 -32.24 28.81 -6.87
CA SER A 228 -31.56 29.00 -8.15
C SER A 228 -31.47 30.49 -8.48
N THR A 229 -30.43 30.89 -9.19
CA THR A 229 -30.25 32.27 -9.64
C THR A 229 -29.99 32.22 -11.13
N GLU A 230 -30.84 32.90 -11.90
CA GLU A 230 -30.77 32.99 -13.34
C GLU A 230 -29.72 34.01 -13.80
N PRO A 231 -29.25 33.94 -15.06
CA PRO A 231 -28.30 34.91 -15.62
C PRO A 231 -28.80 36.36 -15.61
N ASN A 232 -30.12 36.56 -15.70
CA ASN A 232 -30.79 37.87 -15.62
C ASN A 232 -30.85 38.44 -14.19
N GLY A 233 -30.31 37.72 -13.18
CA GLY A 233 -30.30 38.13 -11.79
C GLY A 233 -31.56 37.75 -10.99
N ASN A 234 -32.55 37.09 -11.61
CA ASN A 234 -33.73 36.59 -10.91
C ASN A 234 -33.36 35.41 -10.01
N VAL A 235 -33.90 35.42 -8.80
CA VAL A 235 -33.71 34.39 -7.78
C VAL A 235 -34.99 33.58 -7.66
N ASN A 236 -34.93 32.31 -8.04
CA ASN A 236 -36.01 31.36 -7.88
C ASN A 236 -35.83 30.62 -6.55
N ILE A 237 -36.88 30.58 -5.74
CA ILE A 237 -36.88 29.96 -4.41
C ILE A 237 -38.01 28.95 -4.35
N TYR A 238 -37.65 27.70 -4.08
CA TYR A 238 -38.55 26.55 -4.05
C TYR A 238 -38.57 25.96 -2.65
N PHE A 239 -39.75 25.63 -2.15
CA PHE A 239 -39.92 25.19 -0.76
C PHE A 239 -41.21 24.40 -0.54
N GLY A 240 -41.27 23.60 0.52
CA GLY A 240 -42.50 22.91 0.94
C GLY A 240 -42.97 21.76 0.03
N GLY A 241 -42.14 21.32 -0.92
CA GLY A 241 -42.41 20.13 -1.73
C GLY A 241 -42.25 18.82 -0.95
N VAL A 242 -42.87 17.76 -1.45
CA VAL A 242 -42.73 16.40 -0.90
C VAL A 242 -41.29 15.90 -1.08
N ASP A 243 -40.71 15.30 -0.04
CA ASP A 243 -39.34 14.76 0.11
C ASP A 243 -38.19 15.77 -0.01
N LYS A 244 -38.33 16.81 -0.82
CA LYS A 244 -37.31 17.83 -1.07
C LYS A 244 -37.96 19.18 -1.38
N PRO A 245 -37.25 20.32 -1.19
CA PRO A 245 -37.83 21.65 -1.38
C PRO A 245 -38.44 21.91 -2.77
N ASP A 246 -37.85 21.32 -3.82
CA ASP A 246 -38.29 21.38 -5.22
C ASP A 246 -39.17 20.19 -5.64
N GLY A 247 -39.66 19.40 -4.67
CA GLY A 247 -40.46 18.21 -4.91
C GLY A 247 -41.90 18.50 -5.37
N PRO A 248 -42.73 17.46 -5.58
CA PRO A 248 -44.14 17.63 -5.92
C PRO A 248 -44.87 18.55 -4.94
N GLY A 249 -45.69 19.46 -5.46
CA GLY A 249 -46.45 20.42 -4.65
C GLY A 249 -45.63 21.58 -4.06
N HIS A 250 -44.37 21.78 -4.47
CA HIS A 250 -43.57 22.88 -3.94
C HIS A 250 -44.18 24.27 -4.23
N GLY A 251 -44.00 25.16 -3.27
CA GLY A 251 -44.13 26.60 -3.45
C GLY A 251 -42.96 27.14 -4.27
N HIS A 252 -43.21 28.18 -5.05
CA HIS A 252 -42.22 28.79 -5.94
C HIS A 252 -42.36 30.29 -5.92
N TYR A 253 -41.34 30.97 -5.39
CA TYR A 253 -41.25 32.43 -5.37
C TYR A 253 -40.14 32.87 -6.33
N VAL A 254 -40.38 33.93 -7.08
CA VAL A 254 -39.35 34.58 -7.91
C VAL A 254 -39.12 35.98 -7.38
N MET A 255 -37.86 36.28 -7.07
CA MET A 255 -37.41 37.59 -6.62
C MET A 255 -36.48 38.19 -7.67
N SER A 256 -36.81 39.37 -8.16
CA SER A 256 -35.98 40.13 -9.10
C SER A 256 -34.61 40.49 -8.50
N GLN A 257 -33.66 40.89 -9.36
CA GLN A 257 -32.34 41.36 -8.94
C GLN A 257 -32.40 42.51 -7.91
N ASN A 258 -33.44 43.35 -7.97
CA ASN A 258 -33.66 44.48 -7.05
C ASN A 258 -34.24 44.04 -5.69
N GLY A 259 -34.55 42.75 -5.51
CA GLY A 259 -35.13 42.20 -4.29
C GLY A 259 -36.66 42.32 -4.21
N ALA A 260 -37.33 42.81 -5.26
CA ALA A 260 -38.79 42.81 -5.35
C ALA A 260 -39.28 41.43 -5.81
N VAL A 261 -40.27 40.87 -5.11
CA VAL A 261 -40.87 39.57 -5.47
C VAL A 261 -41.82 39.78 -6.64
N THR A 262 -41.55 39.12 -7.76
CA THR A 262 -42.30 39.24 -9.02
C THR A 262 -43.26 38.08 -9.25
N TYR A 263 -43.08 36.97 -8.52
CA TYR A 263 -43.98 35.82 -8.57
C TYR A 263 -44.07 35.15 -7.20
N ARG A 264 -45.27 34.72 -6.82
CA ARG A 264 -45.53 33.94 -5.62
C ARG A 264 -46.53 32.83 -5.93
N ARG A 265 -46.18 31.61 -5.53
CA ARG A 265 -47.07 30.47 -5.46
C ARG A 265 -46.77 29.69 -4.18
N ASP A 266 -47.78 29.52 -3.34
CA ASP A 266 -47.66 28.73 -2.13
C ASP A 266 -47.60 27.22 -2.44
N PRO A 267 -47.05 26.40 -1.53
CA PRO A 267 -47.10 24.96 -1.67
C PRO A 267 -48.53 24.46 -1.89
N PHE A 268 -48.69 23.53 -2.83
CA PHE A 268 -49.97 22.93 -3.26
C PHE A 268 -51.01 23.89 -3.87
N ALA A 269 -50.65 25.17 -4.10
CA ALA A 269 -51.50 26.08 -4.85
C ALA A 269 -51.53 25.68 -6.34
N PRO A 270 -52.70 25.77 -7.02
CA PRO A 270 -52.82 25.41 -8.42
C PRO A 270 -51.90 26.26 -9.31
N HIS A 271 -51.31 25.63 -10.33
CA HIS A 271 -50.54 26.36 -11.35
C HIS A 271 -51.50 27.25 -12.16
N GLY A 272 -51.08 28.47 -12.49
CA GLY A 272 -51.81 29.32 -13.41
C GLY A 272 -51.94 28.67 -14.79
N THR A 273 -53.00 29.01 -15.52
CA THR A 273 -53.34 28.49 -16.85
C THR A 273 -52.28 28.72 -17.93
N GLN A 274 -51.20 29.45 -17.64
CA GLN A 274 -50.16 29.83 -18.59
C GLN A 274 -49.20 28.70 -18.99
N ASN A 275 -49.28 27.52 -18.35
CA ASN A 275 -48.43 26.37 -18.65
C ASN A 275 -49.17 25.19 -19.30
N PHE A 276 -50.48 25.33 -19.57
CA PHE A 276 -51.24 24.36 -20.35
C PHE A 276 -51.66 25.06 -21.64
N THR A 277 -50.92 24.86 -22.72
CA THR A 277 -51.35 25.29 -24.06
C THR A 277 -52.40 24.29 -24.55
N ASP A 278 -53.62 24.75 -24.79
CA ASP A 278 -54.71 24.00 -25.44
C ASP A 278 -54.50 23.82 -26.96
N GLU A 279 -53.28 24.07 -27.47
CA GLU A 279 -52.92 23.81 -28.85
C GLU A 279 -52.75 22.30 -29.06
N PRO A 280 -53.43 21.68 -30.05
CA PRO A 280 -53.31 20.25 -30.30
C PRO A 280 -51.90 19.94 -30.81
N GLY A 281 -51.01 19.53 -29.92
CA GLY A 281 -49.73 18.93 -30.28
C GLY A 281 -49.90 17.52 -30.83
N GLY A 282 -48.81 16.98 -31.39
CA GLY A 282 -48.76 15.67 -32.03
C GLY A 282 -49.33 14.53 -31.19
N THR A 283 -50.16 13.69 -31.81
CA THR A 283 -50.88 12.62 -31.11
C THR A 283 -49.96 11.42 -30.90
N LEU A 284 -49.62 11.09 -29.65
CA LEU A 284 -48.88 9.88 -29.31
C LEU A 284 -49.79 8.65 -29.10
N TYR A 285 -51.09 8.87 -28.96
CA TYR A 285 -52.11 7.84 -28.74
C TYR A 285 -53.48 8.38 -29.14
N ASP A 286 -54.13 7.76 -30.13
CA ASP A 286 -55.46 8.18 -30.58
C ASP A 286 -56.55 7.20 -30.11
N ARG A 287 -57.29 7.60 -29.07
CA ARG A 287 -58.44 6.81 -28.60
C ARG A 287 -59.64 6.89 -29.55
N ARG A 288 -59.68 7.86 -30.45
CA ARG A 288 -60.81 8.13 -31.36
C ARG A 288 -60.66 7.49 -32.73
N ALA A 289 -59.49 6.91 -33.02
CA ALA A 289 -59.22 6.21 -34.27
C ALA A 289 -60.22 5.07 -34.58
N ARG A 290 -60.86 4.48 -33.56
CA ARG A 290 -61.98 3.53 -33.70
C ARG A 290 -63.02 3.82 -32.62
N ARG A 291 -64.31 3.75 -32.98
CA ARG A 291 -65.40 4.12 -32.05
C ARG A 291 -65.60 3.11 -30.92
N ASP A 292 -65.53 1.82 -31.24
CA ASP A 292 -65.92 0.74 -30.31
C ASP A 292 -64.82 -0.31 -30.05
N THR A 293 -63.61 -0.07 -30.59
CA THR A 293 -62.49 -1.02 -30.47
C THR A 293 -61.29 -0.37 -29.77
N PRO A 294 -60.96 -0.77 -28.53
CA PRO A 294 -59.79 -0.24 -27.84
C PRO A 294 -58.49 -0.77 -28.47
N PRO A 295 -57.44 0.05 -28.58
CA PRO A 295 -56.15 -0.42 -29.07
C PRO A 295 -55.47 -1.35 -28.05
N LEU A 296 -54.79 -2.37 -28.56
CA LEU A 296 -53.99 -3.30 -27.76
C LEU A 296 -52.68 -2.69 -27.26
N GLY A 297 -52.18 -1.68 -27.98
CA GLY A 297 -50.97 -0.99 -27.61
C GLY A 297 -50.48 -0.08 -28.73
N VAL A 298 -49.48 0.73 -28.39
CA VAL A 298 -48.80 1.64 -29.31
C VAL A 298 -47.32 1.31 -29.31
N ARG A 299 -46.68 1.44 -30.48
CA ARG A 299 -45.23 1.42 -30.64
C ARG A 299 -44.81 2.65 -31.43
N ASN A 300 -43.67 3.21 -31.03
CA ASN A 300 -43.07 4.35 -31.70
C ASN A 300 -41.72 3.92 -32.30
N ARG A 301 -41.40 4.49 -33.46
CA ARG A 301 -40.09 4.36 -34.10
C ARG A 301 -39.62 5.76 -34.52
N ASP A 302 -38.38 6.08 -34.22
CA ASP A 302 -37.71 7.26 -34.79
C ASP A 302 -37.51 7.04 -36.31
N ASN A 303 -38.06 7.91 -37.16
CA ASN A 303 -37.92 7.75 -38.62
C ASN A 303 -36.48 7.94 -39.12
N ASP A 304 -35.67 8.76 -38.45
CA ASP A 304 -34.29 9.05 -38.86
C ASP A 304 -33.35 7.91 -38.47
N THR A 305 -33.51 7.37 -37.27
CA THR A 305 -32.57 6.37 -36.70
C THR A 305 -33.08 4.94 -36.77
N ASN A 306 -34.36 4.73 -37.12
CA ASN A 306 -35.07 3.46 -37.01
C ASN A 306 -35.08 2.84 -35.60
N ASP A 307 -34.70 3.60 -34.58
CA ASP A 307 -34.67 3.13 -33.20
C ASP A 307 -36.08 2.92 -32.64
N ARG A 308 -36.25 1.85 -31.86
CA ARG A 308 -37.50 1.42 -31.21
C ARG A 308 -37.37 1.36 -29.68
N SER A 309 -36.24 1.83 -29.14
CA SER A 309 -35.90 1.73 -27.71
C SER A 309 -36.73 2.61 -26.77
N GLY A 310 -37.67 3.38 -27.30
CA GLY A 310 -38.68 4.11 -26.51
C GLY A 310 -38.31 5.56 -26.23
N VAL A 311 -37.96 6.31 -27.26
CA VAL A 311 -37.73 7.76 -27.12
C VAL A 311 -39.08 8.47 -27.04
N LEU A 312 -39.42 8.95 -25.85
CA LEU A 312 -40.39 10.04 -25.67
C LEU A 312 -39.84 11.28 -26.36
N TYR A 313 -40.69 11.99 -27.11
CA TYR A 313 -40.38 13.17 -27.92
C TYR A 313 -39.28 14.09 -27.33
N ASP A 314 -38.18 14.28 -28.07
CA ASP A 314 -37.11 15.24 -27.75
C ASP A 314 -37.32 16.53 -28.54
N ARG A 315 -37.83 17.57 -27.89
CA ARG A 315 -38.16 18.88 -28.51
C ARG A 315 -36.93 19.60 -29.12
N ASN A 316 -35.70 19.15 -28.84
CA ASN A 316 -34.48 19.74 -29.41
C ASN A 316 -34.03 19.07 -30.71
N ARG A 317 -34.65 17.95 -31.08
CA ARG A 317 -34.42 17.26 -32.33
C ARG A 317 -35.72 17.38 -33.13
N GLN A 318 -35.66 17.76 -34.40
CA GLN A 318 -36.82 17.71 -35.30
C GLN A 318 -37.16 16.24 -35.61
N VAL A 319 -37.46 15.43 -34.59
CA VAL A 319 -37.72 14.00 -34.73
C VAL A 319 -39.14 13.83 -35.24
N ASP A 320 -39.25 13.28 -36.44
CA ASP A 320 -40.48 12.73 -36.96
C ASP A 320 -40.67 11.33 -36.36
N LEU A 321 -41.62 11.19 -35.45
CA LEU A 321 -41.93 9.91 -34.82
C LEU A 321 -42.95 9.17 -35.67
N HIS A 322 -42.62 7.95 -36.08
CA HIS A 322 -43.60 7.04 -36.65
C HIS A 322 -44.33 6.31 -35.52
N VAL A 323 -45.60 6.64 -35.33
CA VAL A 323 -46.47 6.03 -34.32
C VAL A 323 -47.28 4.94 -35.00
N THR A 324 -47.31 3.75 -34.39
CA THR A 324 -48.15 2.65 -34.83
C THR A 324 -49.00 2.14 -33.68
N GLN A 325 -50.31 2.20 -33.87
CA GLN A 325 -51.31 1.71 -32.93
C GLN A 325 -51.95 0.42 -33.47
N TYR A 326 -51.95 -0.65 -32.66
CA TYR A 326 -52.40 -1.98 -33.09
C TYR A 326 -53.69 -2.39 -32.37
N TYR A 327 -54.52 -3.17 -33.06
CA TYR A 327 -55.80 -3.67 -32.60
C TYR A 327 -55.84 -5.21 -32.64
N GLY A 328 -56.76 -5.81 -31.88
CA GLY A 328 -56.85 -7.27 -31.72
C GLY A 328 -57.34 -8.03 -32.96
N ASP A 329 -57.93 -7.34 -33.92
CA ASP A 329 -58.40 -7.86 -35.20
C ASP A 329 -57.34 -7.77 -36.31
N ASN A 330 -56.06 -7.66 -35.94
CA ASN A 330 -54.91 -7.52 -36.83
C ASN A 330 -54.92 -6.25 -37.70
N TYR A 331 -55.77 -5.27 -37.40
CA TYR A 331 -55.62 -3.93 -37.96
C TYR A 331 -54.59 -3.13 -37.16
N ARG A 332 -53.91 -2.24 -37.87
CA ARG A 332 -53.12 -1.16 -37.28
C ARG A 332 -53.33 0.12 -38.06
N ILE A 333 -53.26 1.23 -37.35
CA ILE A 333 -53.15 2.57 -37.93
C ILE A 333 -51.77 3.12 -37.58
N SER A 334 -51.15 3.78 -38.55
CA SER A 334 -49.87 4.45 -38.33
C SER A 334 -49.92 5.86 -38.88
N TRP A 335 -49.20 6.76 -38.23
CA TRP A 335 -49.04 8.15 -38.63
C TRP A 335 -47.66 8.64 -38.21
N ASP A 336 -47.19 9.67 -38.90
CA ASP A 336 -45.97 10.38 -38.55
C ASP A 336 -46.34 11.64 -37.75
N THR A 337 -45.58 11.97 -36.71
CA THR A 337 -45.82 13.14 -35.87
C THR A 337 -44.52 13.84 -35.52
N ASP A 338 -44.48 15.16 -35.70
CA ASP A 338 -43.36 16.03 -35.33
C ASP A 338 -43.56 16.69 -33.94
N GLY A 339 -44.58 16.23 -33.20
CA GLY A 339 -44.97 16.78 -31.91
C GLY A 339 -45.83 18.04 -31.99
N GLU A 340 -46.02 18.60 -33.18
CA GLU A 340 -46.89 19.76 -33.45
C GLU A 340 -48.07 19.41 -34.36
N SER A 341 -47.90 18.43 -35.27
CA SER A 341 -48.93 17.96 -36.19
C SER A 341 -48.78 16.49 -36.56
N ASP A 342 -49.87 15.87 -37.01
CA ASP A 342 -49.88 14.47 -37.45
C ASP A 342 -50.10 14.37 -38.97
N LYS A 343 -49.33 13.51 -39.65
CA LYS A 343 -49.36 13.31 -41.11
C LYS A 343 -49.28 11.83 -41.49
N ASP A 344 -49.51 11.54 -42.77
CA ASP A 344 -49.34 10.19 -43.36
C ASP A 344 -50.12 9.06 -42.66
N HIS A 345 -51.35 9.37 -42.24
CA HIS A 345 -52.27 8.40 -41.67
C HIS A 345 -52.60 7.29 -42.65
N HIS A 346 -52.32 6.04 -42.26
CA HIS A 346 -52.69 4.89 -43.08
C HIS A 346 -53.03 3.67 -42.24
N TRP A 347 -54.02 2.94 -42.74
CA TRP A 347 -54.43 1.66 -42.19
C TRP A 347 -53.62 0.52 -42.81
N THR A 348 -53.41 -0.54 -42.04
CA THR A 348 -52.89 -1.81 -42.57
C THR A 348 -53.59 -2.98 -41.90
N ASN A 349 -54.28 -3.80 -42.68
CA ASN A 349 -54.76 -5.10 -42.27
C ASN A 349 -53.62 -6.15 -42.39
N GLN A 350 -53.11 -6.63 -41.26
CA GLN A 350 -52.03 -7.61 -41.21
C GLN A 350 -52.49 -9.04 -41.58
N SER A 351 -53.80 -9.28 -41.72
CA SER A 351 -54.32 -10.58 -42.16
C SER A 351 -54.23 -10.78 -43.69
N LEU A 352 -53.95 -9.72 -44.45
CA LEU A 352 -53.85 -9.76 -45.90
C LEU A 352 -52.39 -9.73 -46.38
N PRO A 353 -52.04 -10.46 -47.45
CA PRO A 353 -50.69 -10.48 -48.01
C PRO A 353 -50.28 -9.10 -48.55
N SER A 354 -48.98 -8.84 -48.54
CA SER A 354 -48.42 -7.60 -49.09
C SER A 354 -48.79 -7.44 -50.57
N GLY A 355 -49.50 -6.36 -50.91
CA GLY A 355 -50.00 -6.08 -52.27
C GLY A 355 -51.49 -6.38 -52.51
N HIS A 356 -52.22 -6.93 -51.54
CA HIS A 356 -53.67 -7.07 -51.65
C HIS A 356 -54.34 -5.69 -51.76
N PRO A 357 -55.28 -5.48 -52.71
CA PRO A 357 -55.89 -4.16 -52.95
C PRO A 357 -56.55 -3.58 -51.70
N ASP A 358 -57.20 -4.43 -50.90
CA ASP A 358 -57.91 -4.01 -49.68
C ASP A 358 -57.03 -3.93 -48.42
N ARG A 359 -55.72 -4.16 -48.52
CA ARG A 359 -54.83 -4.20 -47.34
C ARG A 359 -54.79 -2.89 -46.57
N HIS A 360 -54.99 -1.78 -47.26
CA HIS A 360 -54.90 -0.42 -46.70
C HIS A 360 -56.25 0.24 -46.46
N ASN A 361 -57.35 -0.51 -46.64
CA ASN A 361 -58.68 0.01 -46.37
C ASN A 361 -58.92 0.10 -44.85
N PRO A 362 -59.52 1.19 -44.35
CA PRO A 362 -59.91 1.29 -42.95
C PRO A 362 -61.02 0.28 -42.61
N PRO A 363 -61.01 -0.29 -41.39
CA PRO A 363 -62.12 -1.12 -40.90
C PRO A 363 -63.39 -0.27 -40.77
N GLU A 364 -64.57 -0.91 -40.76
CA GLU A 364 -65.86 -0.21 -40.80
C GLU A 364 -66.08 0.75 -39.62
N ASP A 365 -65.56 0.42 -38.43
CA ASP A 365 -65.68 1.23 -37.22
C ASP A 365 -64.62 2.35 -37.10
N ALA A 366 -63.78 2.50 -38.14
CA ALA A 366 -62.85 3.62 -38.34
C ALA A 366 -63.29 4.58 -39.46
N ARG A 367 -64.48 4.37 -40.07
CA ARG A 367 -65.02 5.21 -41.15
C ARG A 367 -65.92 6.36 -40.68
#